data_AF-A0A5F0LVL7-F1
#
_entry.id   AF-A0A5F0LVL7-F1
#
_cell.length_a   1.000
_cell.length_b   1.000
_cell.length_c   1.000
_cell.angle_alpha   90.00
_cell.angle_beta   90.00
_cell.angle_gamma   90.00
#
_symmetry.space_group_name_H-M   'P 1'
#
loop_
_entity.id
_entity.type
_entity.pdbx_description
1 polymer ?
#
loop_
_entity_poly.entity_id
_entity_poly.type
_entity_poly.pdbx_seq_one_letter_code
_entity_poly.pdbx_strand_id
1 'polypeptide(L)'
;MTLGQRRPVLQAPAIQALFILCAALILALLAGQAGERLFGVAVSPIPFAFLHGALAAGIAYLRRMASWWAPILFFFPPAVVLVNSFHLPPALFLALFLFLLLLFWSTFRSQVPFYPSGQSTWDAVAALLPADKPLHVIDIGSGLGGAVLYLSRLRVDSRFIGIELAPLPWLVSQVRALLTRSRGAFVRGDYTRLDFCDYDAIFAYLSPAAMAALWQKARAEMRPGTLLLSYEFIIEGVQPDVIVHPKENGPALYGWRM
;
A
#
# COMPACT_ATOMS: atom_id res chain seq x y z
N MET A 1 13.58 -4.82 20.78
CA MET A 1 13.78 -5.16 19.36
C MET A 1 14.08 -3.88 18.61
N THR A 2 15.27 -3.77 18.02
CA THR A 2 15.77 -2.56 17.36
C THR A 2 14.91 -2.17 16.15
N LEU A 3 14.49 -0.90 16.15
CA LEU A 3 13.81 -0.20 15.06
C LEU A 3 14.48 -0.48 13.71
N GLY A 4 13.70 -0.94 12.73
CA GLY A 4 14.00 -0.74 11.32
C GLY A 4 15.19 -1.50 10.73
N GLN A 5 15.49 -2.74 11.16
CA GLN A 5 16.36 -3.60 10.33
C GLN A 5 15.67 -3.88 9.00
N ARG A 6 16.07 -3.11 7.98
CA ARG A 6 15.73 -3.38 6.58
C ARG A 6 16.13 -4.81 6.28
N ARG A 7 15.15 -5.70 6.09
CA ARG A 7 15.46 -7.03 5.57
C ARG A 7 16.24 -6.84 4.26
N PRO A 8 17.42 -7.46 4.09
CA PRO A 8 18.15 -7.35 2.84
C PRO A 8 17.23 -7.74 1.69
N VAL A 9 17.38 -7.09 0.55
CA VAL A 9 16.52 -7.28 -0.64
C VAL A 9 16.43 -8.78 -1.00
N LEU A 10 17.53 -9.52 -0.84
CA LEU A 10 17.60 -10.98 -1.03
C LEU A 10 16.71 -11.82 -0.09
N GLN A 11 16.29 -11.26 1.05
CA GLN A 11 15.37 -11.89 2.00
C GLN A 11 13.90 -11.51 1.75
N ALA A 12 13.60 -10.66 0.77
CA ALA A 12 12.22 -10.38 0.41
C ALA A 12 11.55 -11.67 -0.10
N PRO A 13 10.36 -12.04 0.40
CA PRO A 13 9.70 -13.29 0.02
C PRO A 13 9.50 -13.45 -1.49
N ALA A 14 9.21 -12.36 -2.22
CA ALA A 14 9.08 -12.37 -3.67
C ALA A 14 10.39 -12.71 -4.39
N ILE A 15 11.54 -12.27 -3.86
CA ILE A 15 12.85 -12.59 -4.44
C ILE A 15 13.22 -14.05 -4.15
N GLN A 16 12.93 -14.53 -2.95
CA GLN A 16 13.07 -15.95 -2.62
C GLN A 16 12.22 -16.83 -3.53
N ALA A 17 10.95 -16.45 -3.73
CA ALA A 17 10.03 -17.13 -4.65
C ALA A 17 10.59 -17.17 -6.09
N LEU A 18 11.18 -16.08 -6.58
CA LEU A 18 11.82 -16.04 -7.89
C LEU A 18 12.98 -17.05 -8.01
N PHE A 19 13.88 -17.10 -7.02
CA PHE A 19 14.96 -18.09 -7.01
C PHE A 19 14.43 -19.52 -6.96
N ILE A 20 13.37 -19.76 -6.19
CA ILE A 20 12.71 -21.06 -6.11
C ILE A 20 12.12 -21.45 -7.47
N LEU A 21 11.44 -20.53 -8.17
CA LEU A 21 10.92 -20.79 -9.52
C LEU A 21 12.03 -21.14 -10.50
N CYS A 22 13.15 -20.41 -10.49
CA CYS A 22 14.30 -20.70 -11.36
C CYS A 22 14.92 -22.07 -11.04
N ALA A 23 15.13 -22.39 -9.77
CA ALA A 23 15.67 -23.68 -9.36
C ALA A 23 14.72 -24.85 -9.73
N ALA A 24 13.42 -24.68 -9.47
CA ALA A 24 12.40 -25.65 -9.84
C ALA A 24 12.29 -25.84 -11.36
N LEU A 25 12.51 -24.78 -12.15
CA LEU A 25 12.51 -24.87 -13.62
C LEU A 25 13.66 -25.75 -14.09
N ILE A 26 14.87 -25.55 -13.55
CA ILE A 26 16.04 -26.38 -13.88
C ILE A 26 15.77 -27.84 -13.54
N LEU A 27 15.23 -28.11 -12.35
CA LEU A 27 14.89 -29.47 -11.93
C LEU A 27 13.80 -30.09 -12.82
N ALA A 28 12.78 -29.34 -13.19
CA ALA A 28 11.73 -29.81 -14.10
C ALA A 28 12.28 -30.14 -15.49
N LEU A 29 13.20 -29.32 -16.02
CA LEU A 29 13.87 -29.57 -17.30
C LEU A 29 14.71 -30.86 -17.26
N LEU A 30 15.50 -31.05 -16.20
CA LEU A 30 16.29 -32.27 -16.01
C LEU A 30 15.40 -33.51 -15.89
N ALA A 31 14.31 -33.43 -15.13
CA ALA A 31 13.33 -34.51 -14.99
C ALA A 31 12.64 -34.83 -16.31
N GLY A 32 12.26 -33.81 -17.09
CA GLY A 32 11.68 -33.98 -18.42
C GLY A 32 12.62 -34.66 -19.39
N GLN A 33 13.88 -34.21 -19.47
CA GLN A 33 14.91 -34.83 -20.33
C GLN A 33 15.22 -36.27 -19.92
N ALA A 34 15.29 -36.55 -18.62
CA ALA A 34 15.50 -37.91 -18.13
C ALA A 34 14.30 -38.81 -18.48
N GLY A 35 13.07 -38.31 -18.33
CA GLY A 35 11.85 -39.02 -18.71
C GLY A 35 11.81 -39.37 -20.19
N GLU A 36 12.16 -38.42 -21.05
CA GLU A 36 12.24 -38.64 -22.49
C GLU A 36 13.32 -39.67 -22.86
N ARG A 37 14.51 -39.60 -22.26
CA ARG A 37 15.60 -40.56 -22.52
C ARG A 37 15.31 -41.97 -22.03
N LEU A 38 14.65 -42.10 -20.87
CA LEU A 38 14.41 -43.40 -20.24
C LEU A 38 13.15 -44.10 -20.77
N PHE A 39 12.11 -43.33 -21.08
CA PHE A 39 10.80 -43.86 -21.43
C PHE A 39 10.34 -43.50 -22.84
N GLY A 40 11.09 -42.68 -23.58
CA GLY A 40 10.73 -42.24 -24.93
C GLY A 40 9.52 -41.30 -24.98
N VAL A 41 9.06 -40.79 -23.83
CA VAL A 41 7.86 -39.95 -23.74
C VAL A 41 8.27 -38.48 -23.63
N ALA A 42 7.98 -37.70 -24.66
CA ALA A 42 8.10 -36.25 -24.61
C ALA A 42 7.02 -35.66 -23.68
N VAL A 43 7.44 -34.86 -22.70
CA VAL A 43 6.51 -34.21 -21.77
C VAL A 43 5.86 -33.00 -22.46
N SER A 44 4.54 -33.02 -22.60
CA SER A 44 3.81 -31.89 -23.17
C SER A 44 3.85 -30.65 -22.23
N PRO A 45 3.63 -29.43 -22.75
CA PRO A 45 3.80 -28.20 -21.97
C PRO A 45 2.94 -28.10 -20.70
N ILE A 46 1.74 -28.71 -20.69
CA ILE A 46 0.82 -28.64 -19.55
C ILE A 46 1.31 -29.51 -18.37
N PRO A 47 1.55 -30.83 -18.53
CA PRO A 47 2.19 -31.65 -17.51
C PRO A 47 3.53 -31.09 -17.03
N PHE A 48 4.34 -30.52 -17.94
CA PHE A 48 5.60 -29.87 -17.58
C PHE A 48 5.37 -28.68 -16.63
N ALA A 49 4.39 -27.83 -16.91
CA ALA A 49 4.07 -26.68 -16.06
C ALA A 49 3.61 -27.10 -14.65
N PHE A 50 2.81 -28.17 -14.55
CA PHE A 50 2.42 -28.71 -13.25
C PHE A 50 3.59 -29.35 -12.49
N LEU A 51 4.50 -30.03 -13.19
CA LEU A 51 5.73 -30.56 -12.60
C LEU A 51 6.61 -29.42 -12.06
N HIS A 52 6.80 -28.36 -12.85
CA HIS A 52 7.53 -27.16 -12.45
C HIS A 52 6.90 -26.52 -11.20
N GLY A 53 5.57 -26.35 -11.21
CA GLY A 53 4.82 -25.81 -10.07
C GLY A 53 4.93 -26.69 -8.81
N ALA A 54 4.80 -28.02 -8.96
CA ALA A 54 4.93 -28.98 -7.86
C ALA A 54 6.32 -28.93 -7.21
N LEU A 55 7.38 -28.87 -8.02
CA LEU A 55 8.75 -28.73 -7.52
C LEU A 55 8.94 -27.37 -6.82
N ALA A 56 8.43 -26.28 -7.37
CA ALA A 56 8.51 -24.96 -6.77
C ALA A 56 7.79 -24.90 -5.42
N ALA A 57 6.57 -25.44 -5.34
CA ALA A 57 5.79 -25.53 -4.11
C ALA A 57 6.46 -26.42 -3.05
N GLY A 58 7.04 -27.55 -3.47
CA GLY A 58 7.82 -28.44 -2.61
C GLY A 58 9.04 -27.73 -2.00
N ILE A 59 9.82 -27.03 -2.82
CA ILE A 59 10.96 -26.24 -2.33
C ILE A 59 10.49 -25.15 -1.37
N ALA A 60 9.40 -24.43 -1.66
CA ALA A 60 8.87 -23.39 -0.79
C ALA A 60 8.40 -23.94 0.57
N TYR A 61 7.77 -25.12 0.56
CA TYR A 61 7.40 -25.85 1.77
C TYR A 61 8.64 -26.25 2.59
N LEU A 62 9.66 -26.83 1.95
CA LEU A 62 10.93 -27.19 2.61
C LEU A 62 11.66 -25.96 3.18
N ARG A 63 11.57 -24.81 2.50
CA ARG A 63 12.10 -23.52 2.94
C ARG A 63 11.27 -22.84 4.03
N ARG A 64 10.16 -23.46 4.47
CA ARG A 64 9.22 -22.94 5.48
C ARG A 64 8.75 -21.52 5.14
N MET A 65 8.52 -21.24 3.87
CA MET A 65 7.85 -20.00 3.47
C MET A 65 6.43 -19.97 4.03
N ALA A 66 5.84 -18.78 4.15
CA ALA A 66 4.45 -18.66 4.59
C ALA A 66 3.52 -19.51 3.71
N SER A 67 2.49 -20.10 4.31
CA SER A 67 1.66 -21.17 3.71
C SER A 67 1.04 -20.80 2.37
N TRP A 68 0.75 -19.52 2.12
CA TRP A 68 0.21 -19.02 0.86
C TRP A 68 1.22 -19.02 -0.31
N TRP A 69 2.52 -19.11 -0.05
CA TRP A 69 3.51 -19.15 -1.14
C TRP A 69 3.49 -20.46 -1.91
N ALA A 70 3.25 -21.59 -1.25
CA ALA A 70 3.17 -22.88 -1.92
C ALA A 70 2.07 -22.94 -3.01
N PRO A 71 0.81 -22.57 -2.75
CA PRO A 71 -0.20 -22.54 -3.80
C PRO A 71 0.11 -21.49 -4.89
N ILE A 72 0.63 -20.31 -4.55
CA ILE A 72 1.05 -19.31 -5.55
C ILE A 72 2.09 -19.92 -6.50
N LEU A 73 3.14 -20.55 -5.97
CA LEU A 73 4.22 -21.14 -6.74
C LEU A 73 3.78 -22.37 -7.53
N PHE A 74 2.83 -23.14 -7.01
CA PHE A 74 2.24 -24.27 -7.72
C PHE A 74 1.46 -23.85 -8.97
N PHE A 75 0.58 -22.86 -8.82
CA PHE A 75 -0.30 -22.43 -9.92
C PHE A 75 0.35 -21.43 -10.87
N PHE A 76 1.46 -20.80 -10.51
CA PHE A 76 2.10 -19.79 -11.35
C PHE A 76 2.54 -20.33 -12.73
N PRO A 77 3.30 -21.43 -12.87
CA PRO A 77 3.70 -21.91 -14.19
C PRO A 77 2.52 -22.36 -15.08
N PRO A 78 1.51 -23.11 -14.59
CA PRO A 78 0.30 -23.40 -15.38
C PRO A 78 -0.44 -22.13 -15.81
N ALA A 79 -0.53 -21.12 -14.93
CA ALA A 79 -1.14 -19.84 -15.27
C ALA A 79 -0.37 -19.11 -16.38
N VAL A 80 0.98 -19.17 -16.38
CA VAL A 80 1.80 -18.60 -17.47
C VAL A 80 1.51 -19.30 -18.80
N VAL A 81 1.42 -20.64 -18.82
CA VAL A 81 1.07 -21.39 -20.05
C VAL A 81 -0.32 -21.01 -20.55
N LEU A 82 -1.31 -20.95 -19.66
CA LEU A 82 -2.67 -20.53 -19.99
C LEU A 82 -2.72 -19.11 -20.53
N VAL A 83 -2.08 -18.16 -19.86
CA VAL A 83 -2.05 -16.76 -20.31
C VAL A 83 -1.36 -16.62 -21.66
N ASN A 84 -0.27 -17.37 -21.88
CA ASN A 84 0.44 -17.38 -23.16
C ASN A 84 -0.43 -17.91 -24.31
N SER A 85 -1.36 -18.83 -24.04
CA SER A 85 -2.31 -19.34 -25.05
C SER A 85 -3.31 -18.29 -25.56
N PHE A 86 -3.50 -17.20 -24.83
CA PHE A 86 -4.35 -16.09 -25.27
C PHE A 86 -3.62 -15.11 -26.22
N HIS A 87 -2.32 -15.31 -26.47
CA HIS A 87 -1.51 -14.46 -27.35
C HIS A 87 -1.64 -12.95 -27.08
N LEU A 88 -1.75 -12.58 -25.80
CA LEU A 88 -1.91 -11.18 -25.40
C LEU A 88 -0.66 -10.36 -25.73
N PRO A 89 -0.81 -9.09 -26.16
CA PRO A 89 0.33 -8.22 -26.46
C PRO A 89 1.23 -8.02 -25.23
N PRO A 90 2.56 -8.16 -25.33
CA PRO A 90 3.49 -7.91 -24.23
C PRO A 90 3.34 -6.51 -23.60
N ALA A 91 2.95 -5.53 -24.41
CA ALA A 91 2.70 -4.16 -23.98
C ALA A 91 1.60 -4.06 -22.90
N LEU A 92 0.61 -4.96 -22.90
CA LEU A 92 -0.44 -4.99 -21.88
C LEU A 92 0.13 -5.31 -20.50
N PHE A 93 1.03 -6.29 -20.41
CA PHE A 93 1.69 -6.67 -19.16
C PHE A 93 2.60 -5.56 -18.66
N LEU A 94 3.33 -4.90 -19.57
CA LEU A 94 4.15 -3.74 -19.22
C LEU A 94 3.26 -2.59 -18.70
N ALA A 95 2.15 -2.29 -19.37
CA ALA A 95 1.22 -1.25 -18.93
C ALA A 95 0.63 -1.56 -17.55
N LEU A 96 0.20 -2.81 -17.31
CA LEU A 96 -0.30 -3.25 -16.01
C LEU A 96 0.79 -3.15 -14.93
N PHE A 97 2.02 -3.57 -15.24
CA PHE A 97 3.16 -3.44 -14.33
C PHE A 97 3.45 -1.98 -13.98
N LEU A 98 3.51 -1.09 -14.98
CA LEU A 98 3.72 0.34 -14.76
C LEU A 98 2.58 0.97 -13.96
N PHE A 99 1.34 0.60 -14.24
CA PHE A 99 0.18 1.02 -13.47
C PHE A 99 0.32 0.64 -11.99
N LEU A 100 0.59 -0.64 -11.70
CA LEU A 100 0.78 -1.14 -10.33
C LEU A 100 2.00 -0.50 -9.66
N LEU A 101 3.10 -0.30 -10.39
CA LEU A 101 4.29 0.37 -9.90
C LEU A 101 4.01 1.82 -9.51
N LEU A 102 3.26 2.56 -10.33
CA LEU A 102 2.93 3.95 -10.04
C LEU A 102 1.87 4.09 -8.94
N LEU A 103 0.99 3.10 -8.80
CA LEU A 103 -0.03 3.04 -7.74
C LEU A 103 0.58 2.69 -6.37
N PHE A 104 1.47 1.70 -6.31
CA PHE A 104 2.09 1.19 -5.08
C PHE A 104 3.57 1.59 -4.93
N TRP A 105 3.93 2.73 -5.54
CA TRP A 105 5.28 3.25 -5.74
C TRP A 105 6.29 3.03 -4.63
N SER A 106 5.88 3.23 -3.38
CA SER A 106 6.75 3.15 -2.22
C SER A 106 6.33 2.10 -1.20
N THR A 107 5.27 1.32 -1.43
CA THR A 107 4.72 0.38 -0.44
C THR A 107 5.76 -0.65 0.00
N PHE A 108 6.68 -1.06 -0.88
CA PHE A 108 7.78 -1.95 -0.52
C PHE A 108 8.78 -1.36 0.50
N ARG A 109 8.78 -0.03 0.70
CA ARG A 109 9.61 0.67 1.70
C ARG A 109 8.77 1.19 2.87
N SER A 110 7.70 1.92 2.57
CA SER A 110 6.86 2.59 3.56
C SER A 110 5.93 1.64 4.30
N GLN A 111 5.62 0.48 3.70
CA GLN A 111 4.59 -0.45 4.18
C GLN A 111 3.20 0.21 4.31
N VAL A 112 2.97 1.29 3.56
CA VAL A 112 1.69 1.98 3.44
C VAL A 112 1.14 1.65 2.04
N PRO A 113 0.28 0.62 1.92
CA PRO A 113 -0.48 0.36 0.69
C PRO A 113 -1.58 1.41 0.49
N PHE A 114 -2.04 1.56 -0.75
CA PHE A 114 -3.16 2.45 -1.05
C PHE A 114 -4.49 1.80 -0.61
N TYR A 115 -5.11 2.39 0.42
CA TYR A 115 -6.48 2.11 0.84
C TYR A 115 -7.25 3.42 1.04
N PRO A 116 -8.33 3.69 0.28
CA PRO A 116 -9.06 4.93 0.43
C PRO A 116 -9.94 4.91 1.68
N SER A 117 -9.94 6.00 2.44
CA SER A 117 -10.99 6.27 3.42
C SER A 117 -12.30 6.65 2.70
N GLY A 118 -13.43 6.51 3.41
CA GLY A 118 -14.76 6.76 2.86
C GLY A 118 -15.44 8.00 3.42
N GLN A 119 -16.56 8.36 2.80
CA GLN A 119 -17.37 9.54 3.13
C GLN A 119 -17.68 9.66 4.63
N SER A 120 -18.11 8.58 5.27
CA SER A 120 -18.40 8.54 6.70
C SER A 120 -17.20 8.96 7.56
N THR A 121 -15.99 8.54 7.18
CA THR A 121 -14.76 8.92 7.88
C THR A 121 -14.48 10.42 7.68
N TRP A 122 -14.70 10.94 6.47
CA TRP A 122 -14.51 12.37 6.19
C TRP A 122 -15.53 13.23 6.95
N ASP A 123 -16.76 12.76 7.13
CA ASP A 123 -17.77 13.41 7.95
C ASP A 123 -17.36 13.45 9.42
N ALA A 124 -16.85 12.33 9.94
CA ALA A 124 -16.32 12.25 11.30
C ALA A 124 -15.11 13.19 11.48
N VAL A 125 -14.20 13.25 10.51
CA VAL A 125 -13.08 14.23 10.51
C VAL A 125 -13.63 15.65 10.53
N ALA A 126 -14.57 15.99 9.65
CA ALA A 126 -15.16 17.33 9.58
C ALA A 126 -15.81 17.76 10.90
N ALA A 127 -16.49 16.83 11.58
CA ALA A 127 -17.14 17.08 12.87
C ALA A 127 -16.16 17.32 14.02
N LEU A 128 -14.93 16.79 13.93
CA LEU A 128 -13.89 16.97 14.94
C LEU A 128 -13.03 18.22 14.74
N LEU A 129 -13.06 18.81 13.54
CA LEU A 129 -12.30 20.02 13.24
C LEU A 129 -12.93 21.25 13.94
N PRO A 130 -12.14 22.09 14.64
CA PRO A 130 -12.65 23.29 15.33
C PRO A 130 -13.40 24.24 14.38
N ALA A 131 -14.65 24.59 14.70
CA ALA A 131 -15.52 25.39 13.82
C ALA A 131 -15.42 26.91 14.04
N ASP A 132 -14.70 27.33 15.08
CA ASP A 132 -14.60 28.71 15.56
C ASP A 132 -13.63 29.58 14.74
N LYS A 133 -12.76 28.96 13.95
CA LYS A 133 -11.75 29.67 13.14
C LYS A 133 -11.44 28.95 11.82
N PRO A 134 -10.90 29.67 10.82
CA PRO A 134 -10.26 29.06 9.65
C PRO A 134 -9.10 28.16 10.07
N LEU A 135 -8.97 27.01 9.41
CA LEU A 135 -7.95 26.01 9.71
C LEU A 135 -7.01 25.81 8.54
N HIS A 136 -5.78 25.40 8.86
CA HIS A 136 -4.84 24.81 7.93
C HIS A 136 -4.72 23.31 8.21
N VAL A 137 -5.26 22.48 7.33
CA VAL A 137 -5.38 21.03 7.54
C VAL A 137 -4.64 20.28 6.44
N ILE A 138 -3.91 19.23 6.83
CA ILE A 138 -3.24 18.35 5.88
C ILE A 138 -3.68 16.90 6.02
N ASP A 139 -3.88 16.24 4.88
CA ASP A 139 -4.05 14.80 4.72
C ASP A 139 -2.71 14.17 4.30
N ILE A 140 -2.08 13.41 5.19
CA ILE A 140 -0.79 12.74 4.93
C ILE A 140 -1.01 11.35 4.36
N GLY A 141 -0.50 11.10 3.14
CA GLY A 141 -0.88 9.92 2.38
C GLY A 141 -2.26 10.08 1.73
N SER A 142 -2.51 11.26 1.15
CA SER A 142 -3.85 11.67 0.68
C SER A 142 -4.43 10.81 -0.45
N GLY A 143 -3.65 9.92 -1.04
CA GLY A 143 -4.11 8.99 -2.07
C GLY A 143 -4.69 9.72 -3.27
N LEU A 144 -5.93 9.38 -3.64
CA LEU A 144 -6.63 10.06 -4.74
C LEU A 144 -7.19 11.43 -4.35
N GLY A 145 -6.98 11.89 -3.10
CA GLY A 145 -7.40 13.20 -2.60
C GLY A 145 -8.85 13.27 -2.10
N GLY A 146 -9.48 12.13 -1.78
CA GLY A 146 -10.90 12.08 -1.39
C GLY A 146 -11.25 13.00 -0.23
N ALA A 147 -10.55 12.87 0.90
CA ALA A 147 -10.77 13.67 2.10
C ALA A 147 -10.56 15.17 1.84
N VAL A 148 -9.43 15.55 1.23
CA VAL A 148 -9.09 16.96 0.92
C VAL A 148 -10.15 17.61 0.00
N LEU A 149 -10.56 16.90 -1.06
CA LEU A 149 -11.59 17.41 -1.98
C LEU A 149 -12.95 17.57 -1.30
N TYR A 150 -13.30 16.66 -0.37
CA TYR A 150 -14.53 16.72 0.38
C TYR A 150 -14.52 17.87 1.39
N LEU A 151 -13.51 17.92 2.26
CA LEU A 151 -13.41 18.89 3.34
C LEU A 151 -13.26 20.33 2.83
N SER A 152 -12.51 20.53 1.73
CA SER A 152 -12.37 21.85 1.09
C SER A 152 -13.67 22.40 0.49
N ARG A 153 -14.67 21.54 0.21
CA ARG A 153 -16.00 21.98 -0.20
C ARG A 153 -16.87 22.35 0.99
N LEU A 154 -16.74 21.64 2.11
CA LEU A 154 -17.50 21.91 3.32
C LEU A 154 -17.05 23.20 4.02
N ARG A 155 -15.74 23.44 4.08
CA ARG A 155 -15.14 24.56 4.83
C ARG A 155 -14.31 25.46 3.91
N VAL A 156 -15.02 26.35 3.22
CA VAL A 156 -14.45 27.24 2.19
C VAL A 156 -13.52 28.32 2.75
N ASP A 157 -13.61 28.59 4.04
CA ASP A 157 -12.78 29.51 4.84
C ASP A 157 -11.41 28.89 5.17
N SER A 158 -11.33 27.57 5.20
CA SER A 158 -10.14 26.80 5.62
C SER A 158 -9.31 26.32 4.42
N ARG A 159 -8.03 26.02 4.68
CA ARG A 159 -7.09 25.50 3.69
C ARG A 159 -6.87 24.01 3.92
N PHE A 160 -7.10 23.21 2.89
CA PHE A 160 -6.87 21.76 2.92
C PHE A 160 -5.81 21.37 1.90
N ILE A 161 -4.80 20.65 2.38
CA ILE A 161 -3.69 20.17 1.57
C ILE A 161 -3.63 18.65 1.65
N GLY A 162 -3.35 17.98 0.53
CA GLY A 162 -2.99 16.57 0.52
C GLY A 162 -1.54 16.41 0.12
N ILE A 163 -0.79 15.60 0.87
CA ILE A 163 0.54 15.16 0.45
C ILE A 163 0.51 13.67 0.11
N GLU A 164 1.11 13.31 -1.03
CA GLU A 164 1.16 11.93 -1.49
C GLU A 164 2.52 11.60 -2.10
N LEU A 165 3.04 10.42 -1.77
CA LEU A 165 4.34 9.96 -2.23
C LEU A 165 4.22 9.25 -3.60
N ALA A 166 3.12 8.51 -3.80
CA ALA A 166 2.86 7.73 -5.00
C ALA A 166 2.48 8.64 -6.20
N PRO A 167 3.19 8.54 -7.34
CA PRO A 167 2.98 9.42 -8.49
C PRO A 167 1.57 9.37 -9.06
N LEU A 168 0.99 8.17 -9.19
CA LEU A 168 -0.32 8.02 -9.83
C LEU A 168 -1.44 8.55 -8.93
N PRO A 169 -1.54 8.18 -7.63
CA PRO A 169 -2.54 8.77 -6.76
C PRO A 169 -2.45 10.30 -6.67
N TRP A 170 -1.24 10.86 -6.55
CA TRP A 170 -1.03 12.31 -6.61
C TRP A 170 -1.49 12.94 -7.93
N LEU A 171 -1.17 12.33 -9.08
CA LEU A 171 -1.60 12.87 -10.37
C LEU A 171 -3.13 12.83 -10.49
N VAL A 172 -3.76 11.75 -10.04
CA VAL A 172 -5.22 11.64 -10.03
C VAL A 172 -5.84 12.68 -9.10
N SER A 173 -5.28 12.95 -7.92
CA SER A 173 -5.80 13.98 -7.01
C SER A 173 -5.71 15.38 -7.63
N GLN A 174 -4.59 15.71 -8.28
CA GLN A 174 -4.43 16.96 -9.03
C GLN A 174 -5.47 17.12 -10.15
N VAL A 175 -5.68 16.08 -10.97
CA VAL A 175 -6.69 16.11 -12.04
C VAL A 175 -8.10 16.24 -11.48
N ARG A 176 -8.44 15.51 -10.41
CA ARG A 176 -9.74 15.62 -9.73
C ARG A 176 -9.96 17.03 -9.16
N ALA A 177 -8.93 17.65 -8.59
CA ALA A 177 -8.99 19.02 -8.08
C ALA A 177 -9.31 20.01 -9.21
N LEU A 178 -8.59 19.89 -10.33
CA LEU A 178 -8.78 20.73 -11.51
C LEU A 178 -10.19 20.58 -12.10
N LEU A 179 -10.63 19.34 -12.35
CA LEU A 179 -11.94 19.04 -12.94
C LEU A 179 -13.10 19.52 -12.06
N THR A 180 -12.93 19.49 -10.74
CA THR A 180 -13.96 19.90 -9.79
C THR A 180 -13.80 21.34 -9.31
N ARG A 181 -12.82 22.10 -9.84
CA ARG A 181 -12.45 23.45 -9.41
C ARG A 181 -12.32 23.56 -7.89
N SER A 182 -11.73 22.54 -7.27
CA SER A 182 -11.56 22.46 -5.82
C SER A 182 -10.57 23.51 -5.32
N ARG A 183 -10.78 23.97 -4.08
CA ARG A 183 -9.83 24.79 -3.32
C ARG A 183 -8.73 23.96 -2.63
N GLY A 184 -8.89 22.64 -2.60
CA GLY A 184 -7.89 21.72 -2.06
C GLY A 184 -6.64 21.69 -2.94
N ALA A 185 -5.46 21.68 -2.31
CA ALA A 185 -4.17 21.62 -3.00
C ALA A 185 -3.50 20.26 -2.79
N PHE A 186 -2.80 19.74 -3.79
CA PHE A 186 -2.09 18.46 -3.69
C PHE A 186 -0.61 18.60 -4.03
N VAL A 187 0.23 18.11 -3.14
CA VAL A 187 1.69 18.14 -3.28
C VAL A 187 2.22 16.71 -3.34
N ARG A 188 3.16 16.47 -4.27
CA ARG A 188 3.88 15.21 -4.30
C ARG A 188 5.06 15.29 -3.37
N GLY A 189 5.14 14.42 -2.38
CA GLY A 189 6.24 14.47 -1.43
C GLY A 189 6.15 13.44 -0.32
N ASP A 190 7.20 13.45 0.50
CA ASP A 190 7.28 12.66 1.73
C ASP A 190 6.89 13.57 2.91
N TYR A 191 5.85 13.19 3.66
CA TYR A 191 5.35 13.98 4.78
C TYR A 191 6.37 14.15 5.90
N THR A 192 7.39 13.29 5.97
CA THR A 192 8.47 13.41 6.96
C THR A 192 9.27 14.71 6.82
N ARG A 193 9.25 15.32 5.62
CA ARG A 193 9.94 16.58 5.31
C ARG A 193 9.10 17.83 5.54
N LEU A 194 7.83 17.69 5.89
CA LEU A 194 6.97 18.82 6.22
C LEU A 194 7.29 19.33 7.63
N ASP A 195 7.08 20.61 7.86
CA ASP A 195 6.99 21.15 9.22
C ASP A 195 5.56 20.97 9.72
N PHE A 196 5.36 20.16 10.77
CA PHE A 196 4.02 19.94 11.32
C PHE A 196 3.49 21.14 12.11
N CYS A 197 4.35 22.11 12.45
CA CYS A 197 3.95 23.35 13.11
C CYS A 197 3.00 24.18 12.24
N ASP A 198 3.07 24.06 10.91
CA ASP A 198 2.26 24.84 9.97
C ASP A 198 0.77 24.49 9.99
N TYR A 199 0.38 23.36 10.59
CA TYR A 199 -0.97 22.82 10.50
C TYR A 199 -1.73 22.93 11.83
N ASP A 200 -3.03 23.15 11.75
CA ASP A 200 -3.96 23.11 12.88
C ASP A 200 -4.53 21.71 13.09
N ALA A 201 -4.62 20.92 12.01
CA ALA A 201 -4.97 19.51 12.09
C ALA A 201 -4.23 18.67 11.03
N ILE A 202 -3.89 17.44 11.40
CA ILE A 202 -3.27 16.45 10.52
C ILE A 202 -4.17 15.22 10.51
N PHE A 203 -4.61 14.80 9.33
CA PHE A 203 -5.34 13.54 9.13
C PHE A 203 -4.41 12.50 8.49
N ALA A 204 -4.41 11.29 9.03
CA ALA A 204 -3.58 10.19 8.59
C ALA A 204 -4.40 8.90 8.41
N TYR A 205 -4.21 8.24 7.26
CA TYR A 205 -4.60 6.85 7.07
C TYR A 205 -3.44 6.09 6.43
N LEU A 206 -2.51 5.65 7.28
CA LEU A 206 -1.21 5.12 6.85
C LEU A 206 -1.13 3.59 7.03
N SER A 207 -0.36 3.14 8.01
CA SER A 207 -0.20 1.75 8.42
C SER A 207 0.32 1.68 9.85
N PRO A 208 0.18 0.54 10.56
CA PRO A 208 0.74 0.37 11.91
C PRO A 208 2.24 0.68 11.97
N ALA A 209 3.00 0.32 10.93
CA ALA A 209 4.44 0.52 10.86
C ALA A 209 4.85 2.00 10.85
N ALA A 210 3.98 2.91 10.40
CA ALA A 210 4.26 4.34 10.33
C ALA A 210 3.89 5.09 11.63
N MET A 211 3.00 4.53 12.46
CA MET A 211 2.37 5.25 13.57
C MET A 211 3.35 5.74 14.64
N ALA A 212 4.34 4.92 15.00
CA ALA A 212 5.33 5.31 16.00
C ALA A 212 6.17 6.52 15.54
N ALA A 213 6.62 6.52 14.29
CA ALA A 213 7.40 7.63 13.71
C ALA A 213 6.54 8.88 13.53
N LEU A 214 5.27 8.71 13.10
CA LEU A 214 4.30 9.78 13.00
C LEU A 214 4.10 10.47 14.36
N TRP A 215 3.92 9.70 15.43
CA TRP A 215 3.75 10.24 16.77
C TRP A 215 4.96 11.04 17.25
N GLN A 216 6.18 10.52 17.06
CA GLN A 216 7.38 11.24 17.48
C GLN A 216 7.51 12.60 16.77
N LYS A 217 7.21 12.65 15.47
CA LYS A 217 7.21 13.90 14.71
C LYS A 217 6.10 14.85 15.18
N ALA A 218 4.87 14.34 15.33
CA ALA A 218 3.73 15.12 15.77
C ALA A 218 3.97 15.77 17.15
N ARG A 219 4.43 14.99 18.13
CA ARG A 219 4.75 15.50 19.46
C ARG A 219 5.90 16.52 19.47
N ALA A 220 6.84 16.41 18.53
CA ALA A 220 8.00 17.32 18.46
C ALA A 220 7.66 18.66 17.79
N GLU A 221 6.75 18.67 16.81
CA GLU A 221 6.57 19.79 15.89
C GLU A 221 5.18 20.42 15.92
N MET A 222 4.12 19.68 16.28
CA MET A 222 2.78 20.25 16.32
C MET A 222 2.62 21.24 17.48
N ARG A 223 1.86 22.31 17.23
CA ARG A 223 1.61 23.36 18.23
C ARG A 223 0.58 22.89 19.28
N PRO A 224 0.65 23.38 20.52
CA PRO A 224 -0.40 23.14 21.51
C PRO A 224 -1.78 23.56 21.00
N GLY A 225 -2.81 22.75 21.27
CA GLY A 225 -4.19 22.97 20.84
C GLY A 225 -4.50 22.54 19.40
N THR A 226 -3.55 21.91 18.71
CA THR A 226 -3.77 21.30 17.38
C THR A 226 -4.20 19.83 17.49
N LEU A 227 -4.65 19.24 16.39
CA LEU A 227 -5.27 17.91 16.38
C LEU A 227 -4.59 16.94 15.41
N LEU A 228 -4.11 15.81 15.90
CA LEU A 228 -3.73 14.67 15.07
C LEU A 228 -4.88 13.67 15.01
N LEU A 229 -5.31 13.29 13.81
CA LEU A 229 -6.35 12.30 13.55
C LEU A 229 -5.76 11.11 12.79
N SER A 230 -6.01 9.89 13.26
CA SER A 230 -5.61 8.66 12.59
C SER A 230 -6.80 7.73 12.39
N TYR A 231 -7.05 7.33 11.15
CA TYR A 231 -8.09 6.33 10.85
C TYR A 231 -7.52 4.91 10.95
N GLU A 232 -8.26 4.02 11.60
CA GLU A 232 -7.98 2.59 11.83
C GLU A 232 -6.77 2.28 12.73
N PHE A 233 -5.71 3.07 12.66
CA PHE A 233 -4.44 2.78 13.33
C PHE A 233 -4.24 3.64 14.58
N ILE A 234 -4.19 2.98 15.74
CA ILE A 234 -3.87 3.61 17.03
C ILE A 234 -2.35 3.78 17.20
N ILE A 235 -1.94 4.77 18.00
CA ILE A 235 -0.56 4.93 18.45
C ILE A 235 -0.37 4.08 19.71
N GLU A 236 0.49 3.07 19.64
CA GLU A 236 0.73 2.17 20.77
C GLU A 236 1.26 2.93 22.00
N GLY A 237 0.65 2.68 23.16
CA GLY A 237 1.05 3.28 24.43
C GLY A 237 0.62 4.74 24.64
N VAL A 238 -0.16 5.32 23.72
CA VAL A 238 -0.65 6.70 23.83
C VAL A 238 -2.17 6.71 23.78
N GLN A 239 -2.80 7.10 24.88
CA GLN A 239 -4.26 7.17 24.97
C GLN A 239 -4.79 8.31 24.07
N PRO A 240 -5.75 8.05 23.18
CA PRO A 240 -6.40 9.09 22.40
C PRO A 240 -7.37 9.91 23.24
N ASP A 241 -7.43 11.22 22.98
CA ASP A 241 -8.40 12.12 23.58
C ASP A 241 -9.81 11.94 22.98
N VAL A 242 -9.86 11.46 21.74
CA VAL A 242 -11.11 11.27 21.00
C VAL A 242 -11.09 9.92 20.28
N ILE A 243 -12.18 9.18 20.37
CA ILE A 243 -12.43 7.97 19.59
C ILE A 243 -13.82 8.07 18.99
N VAL A 244 -13.91 8.00 17.66
CA VAL A 244 -15.18 8.00 16.92
C VAL A 244 -15.23 6.78 16.02
N HIS A 245 -16.38 6.12 15.91
CA HIS A 245 -16.59 5.06 14.92
C HIS A 245 -17.43 5.61 13.76
N PRO A 246 -16.83 5.90 12.58
CA PRO A 246 -17.57 6.48 11.46
C PRO A 246 -18.66 5.57 10.89
N LYS A 247 -18.53 4.25 11.09
CA LYS A 247 -19.53 3.25 10.71
C LYS A 247 -19.70 2.23 11.84
N GLU A 248 -20.90 1.70 11.96
CA GLU A 248 -21.18 0.57 12.85
C GLU A 248 -20.29 -0.62 12.47
N ASN A 249 -19.61 -1.21 13.46
CA ASN A 249 -18.62 -2.28 13.28
C ASN A 249 -17.44 -1.92 12.34
N GLY A 250 -17.23 -0.64 12.06
CA GLY A 250 -16.12 -0.15 11.24
C GLY A 250 -14.89 0.24 12.07
N PRO A 251 -13.75 0.46 11.40
CA PRO A 251 -12.54 0.97 12.04
C PRO A 251 -12.80 2.30 12.76
N ALA A 252 -12.12 2.51 13.88
CA ALA A 252 -12.20 3.75 14.63
C ALA A 252 -11.38 4.88 13.98
N LEU A 253 -11.79 6.11 14.22
CA LEU A 253 -11.02 7.33 14.04
C LEU A 253 -10.53 7.79 15.41
N TYR A 254 -9.22 7.80 15.59
CA TYR A 254 -8.54 8.22 16.81
C TYR A 254 -8.08 9.67 16.68
N GLY A 255 -8.16 10.44 17.77
CA GLY A 255 -7.69 11.82 17.83
C GLY A 255 -6.83 12.09 19.06
N TRP A 256 -5.75 12.83 18.88
CA TRP A 256 -4.87 13.33 19.94
C TRP A 256 -4.71 14.84 19.84
N ARG A 257 -4.95 15.55 20.93
CA ARG A 257 -4.71 16.99 21.06
C ARG A 257 -3.28 17.22 21.55
N MET A 258 -2.58 18.13 20.90
CA MET A 258 -1.17 18.45 21.21
C MET A 258 -1.06 19.54 22.27
#